data_AF-A0AAD9UCS7-F1
#
_entry.id   AF-A0AAD9UCS7-F1
#
_cell.length_a   1.000
_cell.length_b   1.000
_cell.length_c   1.000
_cell.angle_alpha   90.00
_cell.angle_beta   90.00
_cell.angle_gamma   90.00
#
_symmetry.space_group_name_H-M   'P 1'
#
loop_
_entity.id
_entity.type
_entity.pdbx_description
1 polymer ?
#
loop_
_entity_poly.entity_id
_entity_poly.type
_entity_poly.pdbx_seq_one_letter_code
_entity_poly.pdbx_strand_id
1 'polypeptide(L)'
;MSITWNKRLIKTAGFCAYNKRVATPSDRNVRIELSVKVCDTAERVRDTLIHELCHAAVWFLNGVNDGHGSLWKYWAHAACRAHPELPPIKRCHKYKITHKFTYKCTKCGYEIGRHSKSLDTKAKVCGYCRSPFVLVTRGTATPRTPNKFALFVKDNYGSVKRDNKAVTHQDVMRILSSDFARQNSISSSG
;
A
#
# COMPACT_ATOMS: atom_id res chain seq x y z
N MET A 1 -7.48 -10.75 -19.97
CA MET A 1 -7.57 -10.67 -18.49
C MET A 1 -6.32 -9.99 -17.96
N SER A 2 -6.42 -9.18 -16.91
CA SER A 2 -5.23 -8.61 -16.23
C SER A 2 -5.31 -8.74 -14.71
N ILE A 3 -4.16 -8.88 -14.07
CA ILE A 3 -4.01 -8.95 -12.61
C ILE A 3 -2.97 -7.90 -12.21
N THR A 4 -3.35 -6.97 -11.32
CA THR A 4 -2.46 -5.86 -10.94
C THR A 4 -2.48 -5.56 -9.44
N TRP A 5 -1.42 -4.92 -8.97
CA TRP A 5 -1.32 -4.42 -7.61
C TRP A 5 -1.87 -3.00 -7.49
N ASN A 6 -2.75 -2.76 -6.52
CA ASN A 6 -3.33 -1.45 -6.25
C ASN A 6 -2.96 -0.92 -4.85
N LYS A 7 -2.17 0.16 -4.82
CA LYS A 7 -1.73 0.85 -3.58
C LYS A 7 -2.84 1.68 -2.90
N ARG A 8 -3.93 1.97 -3.63
CA ARG A 8 -5.11 2.73 -3.18
C ARG A 8 -6.19 1.84 -2.55
N LEU A 9 -6.14 0.53 -2.78
CA LEU A 9 -7.04 -0.43 -2.15
C LEU A 9 -6.61 -0.62 -0.68
N ILE A 10 -7.31 0.01 0.26
CA ILE A 10 -6.91 0.05 1.68
C ILE A 10 -7.93 -0.58 2.64
N LYS A 11 -9.12 -0.93 2.15
CA LYS A 11 -10.21 -1.50 2.97
C LYS A 11 -10.54 -2.94 2.62
N THR A 12 -10.21 -3.38 1.40
CA THR A 12 -10.40 -4.74 0.92
C THR A 12 -9.07 -5.31 0.42
N ALA A 13 -8.97 -6.63 0.44
CA ALA A 13 -7.80 -7.37 0.00
C ALA A 13 -7.68 -7.43 -1.52
N GLY A 14 -8.82 -7.60 -2.20
CA GLY A 14 -8.90 -7.68 -3.64
C GLY A 14 -10.21 -7.14 -4.15
N PHE A 15 -10.27 -6.97 -5.47
CA PHE A 15 -11.50 -6.67 -6.18
C PHE A 15 -11.41 -7.16 -7.63
N CYS A 16 -12.48 -7.79 -8.10
CA CYS A 16 -12.68 -8.22 -9.48
C CYS A 16 -13.60 -7.21 -10.22
N ALA A 17 -13.05 -6.53 -11.21
CA ALA A 17 -13.75 -5.57 -12.05
C ALA A 17 -14.01 -6.14 -13.44
N TYR A 18 -15.21 -5.95 -13.97
CA TYR A 18 -15.60 -6.36 -15.32
C TYR A 18 -16.39 -5.26 -16.01
N ASN A 19 -16.27 -5.18 -17.35
CA ASN A 19 -17.09 -4.28 -18.15
C ASN A 19 -18.46 -4.91 -18.44
N LYS A 20 -19.52 -4.33 -17.89
CA LYS A 20 -20.90 -4.80 -18.12
C LYS A 20 -21.43 -4.51 -19.53
N ARG A 21 -20.81 -3.54 -20.24
CA ARG A 21 -21.19 -3.18 -21.61
C ARG A 21 -20.34 -4.00 -22.58
N VAL A 22 -20.83 -5.19 -22.89
CA VAL A 22 -20.24 -6.12 -23.84
C VAL A 22 -21.23 -6.39 -24.96
N ALA A 23 -20.79 -6.24 -26.21
CA ALA A 23 -21.62 -6.51 -27.38
C ALA A 23 -21.72 -8.02 -27.65
N THR A 24 -20.62 -8.74 -27.45
CA THR A 24 -20.56 -10.20 -27.61
C THR A 24 -19.91 -10.88 -26.40
N PRO A 25 -20.15 -12.18 -26.18
CA PRO A 25 -19.45 -12.94 -25.13
C PRO A 25 -17.92 -12.91 -25.26
N SER A 26 -17.40 -12.83 -26.48
CA SER A 26 -15.95 -12.72 -26.76
C SER A 26 -15.33 -11.41 -26.28
N ASP A 27 -16.13 -10.35 -26.12
CA ASP A 27 -15.66 -9.03 -25.66
C ASP A 27 -15.56 -8.94 -24.14
N ARG A 28 -15.96 -9.99 -23.41
CA ARG A 28 -15.91 -10.01 -21.95
C ARG A 28 -14.48 -9.80 -21.51
N ASN A 29 -14.29 -8.80 -20.65
CA ASN A 29 -13.02 -8.55 -20.01
C ASN A 29 -13.20 -8.53 -18.49
N VAL A 30 -12.12 -8.91 -17.81
CA VAL A 30 -12.01 -8.82 -16.36
C VAL A 30 -10.63 -8.30 -16.00
N ARG A 31 -10.59 -7.59 -14.88
CA ARG A 31 -9.38 -7.14 -14.21
C ARG A 31 -9.48 -7.45 -12.74
N ILE A 32 -8.48 -8.15 -12.22
CA ILE A 32 -8.33 -8.40 -10.79
C ILE A 32 -7.31 -7.42 -10.24
N GLU A 33 -7.66 -6.76 -9.14
CA GLU A 33 -6.76 -5.90 -8.40
C GLU A 33 -6.52 -6.44 -7.01
N LEU A 34 -5.26 -6.53 -6.58
CA LEU A 34 -4.86 -6.94 -5.24
C LEU A 34 -4.30 -5.75 -4.45
N SER A 35 -4.66 -5.65 -3.18
CA SER A 35 -4.19 -4.61 -2.28
C SER A 35 -2.76 -4.90 -1.82
N VAL A 36 -1.86 -3.96 -2.09
CA VAL A 36 -0.49 -3.98 -1.55
C VAL A 36 -0.48 -3.87 -0.01
N LYS A 37 -1.52 -3.27 0.59
CA LYS A 37 -1.58 -2.97 2.03
C LYS A 37 -2.32 -4.01 2.85
N VAL A 38 -3.12 -4.86 2.21
CA VAL A 38 -3.92 -5.89 2.88
C VAL A 38 -3.40 -7.28 2.54
N CYS A 39 -2.96 -7.52 1.30
CA CYS A 39 -2.30 -8.76 0.89
C CYS A 39 -0.80 -8.69 1.16
N ASP A 40 -0.44 -8.62 2.44
CA ASP A 40 0.92 -8.43 2.95
C ASP A 40 1.67 -9.73 3.29
N THR A 41 1.04 -10.89 3.02
CA THR A 41 1.58 -12.23 3.25
C THR A 41 1.20 -13.15 2.09
N ALA A 42 1.98 -14.22 1.85
CA ALA A 42 1.75 -15.14 0.75
C ALA A 42 0.37 -15.80 0.84
N GLU A 43 -0.06 -16.16 2.04
CA GLU A 43 -1.36 -16.78 2.32
C GLU A 43 -2.50 -15.84 1.95
N ARG A 44 -2.40 -14.55 2.32
CA ARG A 44 -3.42 -13.56 1.96
C ARG A 44 -3.47 -13.32 0.47
N VAL A 45 -2.33 -13.31 -0.22
CA VAL A 45 -2.28 -13.19 -1.68
C VAL A 45 -2.98 -14.38 -2.33
N ARG A 46 -2.60 -15.61 -1.96
CA ARG A 46 -3.21 -16.85 -2.44
C ARG A 46 -4.72 -16.85 -2.24
N ASP A 47 -5.16 -16.69 -0.99
CA ASP A 47 -6.57 -16.80 -0.59
C ASP A 47 -7.43 -15.73 -1.29
N THR A 48 -6.90 -14.51 -1.42
CA THR A 48 -7.59 -13.42 -2.11
C THR A 48 -7.60 -13.62 -3.62
N LEU A 49 -6.48 -14.01 -4.22
CA LEU A 49 -6.38 -14.17 -5.66
C LEU A 49 -7.34 -15.26 -6.16
N ILE A 50 -7.34 -16.43 -5.50
CA ILE A 50 -8.22 -17.52 -5.92
C ILE A 50 -9.70 -17.17 -5.71
N HIS A 51 -10.03 -16.36 -4.69
CA HIS A 51 -11.35 -15.79 -4.50
C HIS A 51 -11.78 -14.89 -5.66
N GLU A 52 -10.92 -13.95 -6.06
CA GLU A 52 -11.21 -13.04 -7.18
C GLU A 52 -11.22 -13.77 -8.53
N LEU A 53 -10.45 -14.86 -8.69
CA LEU A 53 -10.50 -15.74 -9.85
C LEU A 53 -11.85 -16.46 -9.97
N CYS A 54 -12.48 -16.82 -8.85
CA CYS A 54 -13.84 -17.39 -8.88
C CYS A 54 -14.85 -16.36 -9.43
N HIS A 55 -14.76 -15.09 -9.01
CA HIS A 55 -15.59 -14.02 -9.60
C HIS A 55 -15.31 -13.85 -11.10
N ALA A 56 -14.04 -13.90 -11.49
CA ALA A 56 -13.64 -13.80 -12.90
C ALA A 56 -14.22 -14.95 -13.74
N ALA A 57 -14.21 -16.18 -13.22
CA ALA A 57 -14.76 -17.36 -13.91
C ALA A 57 -16.28 -17.23 -14.12
N VAL A 58 -17.02 -16.78 -13.10
CA VAL A 58 -18.47 -16.50 -13.21
C VAL A 58 -18.74 -15.49 -14.33
N TRP A 59 -17.97 -14.41 -14.37
CA TRP A 59 -18.15 -13.39 -15.42
C TRP A 59 -17.76 -13.90 -16.81
N PHE A 60 -16.55 -14.44 -16.97
CA PHE A 60 -16.05 -14.86 -18.28
C PHE A 60 -16.85 -16.01 -18.87
N LEU A 61 -17.05 -17.08 -18.09
CA LEU A 61 -17.58 -18.33 -18.61
C LEU A 61 -19.11 -18.35 -18.57
N ASN A 62 -19.72 -17.77 -17.54
CA ASN A 62 -21.19 -17.77 -17.41
C ASN A 62 -21.84 -16.45 -17.83
N GLY A 63 -21.10 -15.34 -17.89
CA GLY A 63 -21.67 -14.04 -18.26
C GLY A 63 -22.57 -13.43 -17.19
N VAL A 64 -22.46 -13.93 -15.95
CA VAL A 64 -23.30 -13.50 -14.84
C VAL A 64 -22.53 -12.53 -13.97
N ASN A 65 -23.19 -11.45 -13.57
CA ASN A 65 -22.71 -10.54 -12.55
C ASN A 65 -23.42 -10.89 -11.24
N ASP A 66 -22.78 -11.76 -10.46
CA ASP A 66 -23.24 -12.21 -9.15
C ASP A 66 -22.09 -12.07 -8.15
N GLY A 67 -22.43 -11.91 -6.87
CA GLY A 67 -21.45 -11.88 -5.78
C GLY A 67 -20.97 -13.28 -5.44
N HIS A 68 -21.59 -13.90 -4.43
CA HIS A 68 -21.20 -15.24 -3.94
C HIS A 68 -22.34 -16.26 -4.05
N GLY A 69 -23.14 -16.19 -5.11
CA GLY A 69 -24.24 -17.13 -5.36
C GLY A 69 -23.77 -18.50 -5.87
N SER A 70 -24.69 -19.24 -6.50
CA SER A 70 -24.49 -20.67 -6.83
C SER A 70 -23.30 -20.89 -7.79
N LEU A 71 -23.16 -20.06 -8.82
CA LEU A 71 -22.06 -20.15 -9.77
C LEU A 71 -20.70 -19.86 -9.12
N TRP A 72 -20.63 -18.86 -8.23
CA TRP A 72 -19.40 -18.58 -7.51
C TRP A 72 -19.00 -19.76 -6.62
N LYS A 73 -19.96 -20.37 -5.90
CA LYS A 73 -19.71 -21.57 -5.09
C LYS A 73 -19.25 -22.74 -5.96
N TYR A 74 -19.86 -22.94 -7.12
CA TYR A 74 -19.45 -23.97 -8.07
C TYR A 74 -17.97 -23.81 -8.46
N TRP A 75 -17.55 -22.61 -8.86
CA TRP A 75 -16.15 -22.34 -9.21
C TRP A 75 -15.21 -22.44 -8.01
N ALA A 76 -15.63 -22.01 -6.82
CA ALA A 76 -14.85 -22.20 -5.59
C ALA A 76 -14.65 -23.69 -5.28
N HIS A 77 -15.68 -24.53 -5.42
CA HIS A 77 -15.56 -25.98 -5.24
C HIS A 77 -14.70 -26.63 -6.32
N ALA A 78 -14.83 -26.21 -7.58
CA ALA A 78 -13.99 -26.69 -8.67
C ALA A 78 -12.51 -26.36 -8.41
N ALA A 79 -12.21 -25.13 -7.99
CA ALA A 79 -10.87 -24.71 -7.61
C ALA A 79 -10.32 -25.48 -6.41
N CYS A 80 -11.13 -25.74 -5.38
CA CYS A 80 -10.71 -26.59 -4.24
C CYS A 80 -10.40 -28.03 -4.66
N ARG A 81 -11.11 -28.60 -5.66
CA ARG A 81 -10.82 -29.94 -6.18
C ARG A 81 -9.54 -29.96 -7.03
N ALA A 82 -9.32 -28.91 -7.82
CA ALA A 82 -8.13 -28.78 -8.66
C ALA A 82 -6.87 -28.49 -7.83
N HIS A 83 -7.04 -27.84 -6.68
CA HIS A 83 -5.97 -27.42 -5.77
C HIS A 83 -6.24 -27.90 -4.34
N PRO A 84 -6.16 -29.22 -4.09
CA PRO A 84 -6.43 -29.79 -2.76
C PRO A 84 -5.40 -29.38 -1.70
N GLU A 85 -4.24 -28.86 -2.11
CA GLU A 85 -3.19 -28.33 -1.24
C GLU A 85 -3.54 -26.96 -0.63
N LEU A 86 -4.52 -26.25 -1.19
CA LEU A 86 -4.92 -24.93 -0.70
C LEU A 86 -6.05 -25.07 0.34
N PRO A 87 -6.12 -24.16 1.33
CA PRO A 87 -7.24 -24.15 2.27
C PRO A 87 -8.56 -23.86 1.55
N PRO A 88 -9.71 -24.27 2.13
CA PRO A 88 -11.02 -23.99 1.56
C PRO A 88 -11.24 -22.52 1.26
N ILE A 89 -11.68 -22.22 0.04
CA ILE A 89 -11.92 -20.84 -0.42
C ILE A 89 -13.13 -20.26 0.33
N LYS A 90 -12.90 -19.19 1.09
CA LYS A 90 -13.94 -18.53 1.89
C LYS A 90 -14.62 -17.42 1.09
N ARG A 91 -15.90 -17.18 1.39
CA ARG A 91 -16.68 -16.05 0.83
C ARG A 91 -16.20 -14.68 1.33
N CYS A 92 -15.64 -14.63 2.54
CA CYS A 92 -15.17 -13.37 3.12
C CYS A 92 -13.85 -13.62 3.85
N HIS A 93 -12.95 -12.64 3.76
CA HIS A 93 -11.73 -12.59 4.53
C HIS A 93 -11.88 -11.56 5.65
N LYS A 94 -11.62 -11.98 6.90
CA LYS A 94 -11.56 -11.09 8.07
C LYS A 94 -10.11 -10.74 8.38
N TYR A 95 -9.39 -10.18 7.41
CA TYR A 95 -8.00 -9.79 7.62
C TYR A 95 -7.92 -8.61 8.58
N LYS A 96 -7.07 -8.73 9.60
CA LYS A 96 -6.68 -7.59 10.42
C LYS A 96 -5.74 -6.71 9.60
N ILE A 97 -6.23 -5.55 9.19
CA ILE A 97 -5.45 -4.56 8.45
C ILE A 97 -4.54 -3.83 9.43
N THR A 98 -3.23 -3.88 9.16
CA THR A 98 -2.24 -3.19 9.97
C THR A 98 -2.11 -1.75 9.49
N HIS A 99 -2.15 -0.80 10.44
CA HIS A 99 -2.04 0.63 10.14
C HIS A 99 -0.75 1.17 10.76
N LYS A 100 0.08 1.82 9.93
CA LYS A 100 1.35 2.43 10.37
C LYS A 100 1.14 3.61 11.32
N PHE A 101 0.03 4.32 11.17
CA PHE A 101 -0.30 5.51 11.96
C PHE A 101 -1.64 5.31 12.64
N THR A 102 -1.70 5.49 13.95
CA THR A 102 -2.94 5.42 14.71
C THR A 102 -3.20 6.77 15.34
N TYR A 103 -4.39 7.33 15.13
CA TYR A 103 -4.81 8.59 15.73
C TYR A 103 -5.80 8.29 16.85
N LYS A 104 -5.57 8.82 18.05
CA LYS A 104 -6.43 8.60 19.22
C LYS A 104 -7.08 9.91 19.64
N CYS A 105 -8.37 9.87 19.91
CA CYS A 105 -9.10 11.01 20.43
C CYS A 105 -8.61 11.32 21.86
N THR A 106 -8.35 12.60 22.15
CA THR A 106 -7.81 13.04 23.44
C THR A 106 -8.80 12.87 24.60
N LYS A 107 -10.11 12.82 24.32
CA LYS A 107 -11.15 12.72 25.35
C LYS A 107 -11.73 11.31 25.48
N CYS A 108 -12.37 10.79 24.44
CA CYS A 108 -13.07 9.50 24.51
C CYS A 108 -12.21 8.28 24.17
N GLY A 109 -10.95 8.49 23.78
CA GLY A 109 -10.02 7.40 23.46
C GLY A 109 -10.28 6.65 22.15
N TYR A 110 -11.29 7.03 21.36
CA TYR A 110 -11.56 6.43 20.05
C TYR A 110 -10.33 6.48 19.13
N GLU A 111 -10.00 5.36 18.46
CA GLU A 111 -8.82 5.22 17.61
C GLU A 111 -9.18 5.09 16.12
N ILE A 112 -8.39 5.73 15.26
CA ILE A 112 -8.47 5.62 13.80
C ILE A 112 -7.10 5.22 13.25
N GLY A 113 -7.04 4.08 12.58
CA GLY A 113 -5.84 3.64 11.86
C GLY A 113 -5.74 4.25 10.45
N ARG A 114 -4.52 4.62 10.03
CA ARG A 114 -4.18 5.13 8.69
C ARG A 114 -2.86 4.54 8.20
N HIS A 115 -2.74 4.38 6.88
CA HIS A 115 -1.50 3.91 6.24
C HIS A 115 -0.48 5.04 5.96
N SER A 116 -0.89 6.30 6.06
CA SER A 116 -0.05 7.50 5.96
C SER A 116 -0.45 8.53 7.04
N LYS A 117 0.39 9.54 7.29
CA LYS A 117 0.06 10.68 8.17
C LYS A 117 -0.94 11.64 7.49
N SER A 118 -2.11 11.13 7.10
CA SER A 118 -3.07 11.84 6.26
C SER A 118 -4.19 12.55 7.02
N LEU A 119 -4.28 12.38 8.34
CA LEU A 119 -5.28 13.06 9.14
C LEU A 119 -4.70 14.39 9.64
N ASP A 120 -5.26 15.49 9.13
CA ASP A 120 -5.02 16.81 9.70
C ASP A 120 -5.80 16.94 11.00
N THR A 121 -5.08 16.87 12.12
CA THR A 121 -5.65 16.94 13.47
C THR A 121 -6.09 18.35 13.89
N LYS A 122 -5.70 19.39 13.14
CA LYS A 122 -6.18 20.76 13.35
C LYS A 122 -7.56 20.98 12.72
N ALA A 123 -7.77 20.41 11.53
CA ALA A 123 -9.03 20.55 10.80
C ALA A 123 -10.08 19.49 11.15
N LYS A 124 -9.67 18.32 11.67
CA LYS A 124 -10.58 17.19 11.93
C LYS A 124 -10.67 16.87 13.42
N VAL A 125 -11.90 16.72 13.90
CA VAL A 125 -12.23 16.35 15.28
C VAL A 125 -12.93 14.98 15.35
N CYS A 126 -13.01 14.42 16.54
CA CYS A 126 -13.69 13.15 16.80
C CYS A 126 -15.19 13.26 16.51
N GLY A 127 -15.73 12.32 15.74
CA GLY A 127 -17.16 12.27 15.42
C GLY A 127 -18.06 12.01 16.63
N TYR A 128 -17.54 11.39 17.70
CA TYR A 128 -18.32 11.03 18.89
C TYR A 128 -18.39 12.16 19.92
N CYS A 129 -17.27 12.82 20.21
CA CYS A 129 -17.18 13.81 21.30
C CYS A 129 -16.65 15.18 20.87
N ARG A 130 -16.38 15.36 19.57
CA ARG A 130 -15.86 16.61 18.97
C ARG A 130 -14.50 17.09 19.50
N SER A 131 -13.80 16.29 20.30
CA SER A 131 -12.44 16.61 20.75
C SER A 131 -11.38 16.29 19.68
N PRO A 132 -10.20 16.93 19.73
CA PRO A 132 -9.11 16.68 18.77
C PRO A 132 -8.56 15.25 18.79
N PHE A 133 -7.86 14.90 17.72
CA PHE A 133 -7.05 13.69 17.62
C PHE A 133 -5.57 13.98 17.86
N VAL A 134 -4.86 13.01 18.41
CA VAL A 134 -3.39 13.00 18.49
C VAL A 134 -2.84 11.76 17.81
N LEU A 135 -1.71 11.90 17.11
CA LEU A 135 -1.03 10.76 16.51
C LEU A 135 -0.34 9.94 17.60
N VAL A 136 -0.74 8.68 17.75
CA VAL A 136 -0.09 7.70 18.63
C VAL A 136 1.01 7.02 17.84
N THR A 137 2.26 7.38 18.13
CA THR A 137 3.43 6.62 17.69
C THR A 137 3.56 5.39 18.57
N ARG A 138 3.03 4.26 18.12
CA ARG A 138 3.45 2.96 18.66
C ARG A 138 4.90 2.78 18.21
N GLY A 139 5.87 2.81 19.15
CA GLY A 139 7.31 2.74 18.87
C GLY A 139 7.60 1.63 17.86
N THR A 140 8.33 1.87 16.77
CA THR A 140 9.79 2.01 16.74
C THR A 140 10.21 2.91 15.57
N ALA A 141 10.06 4.22 15.71
CA ALA A 141 10.91 5.13 14.96
C ALA A 141 11.94 5.66 15.96
N THR A 142 12.99 4.88 16.20
CA THR A 142 14.24 5.52 16.61
C THR A 142 14.49 6.62 15.58
N PRO A 143 14.77 7.86 15.98
CA PRO A 143 15.27 8.86 15.05
C PRO A 143 16.45 8.19 14.34
N ARG A 144 16.34 7.96 13.01
CA ARG A 144 17.51 7.51 12.26
C ARG A 144 18.53 8.61 12.46
N THR A 145 19.59 8.32 13.21
CA THR A 145 20.75 9.18 13.30
C THR A 145 21.16 9.47 11.86
N PRO A 146 21.16 10.75 11.43
CA PRO A 146 21.53 11.08 10.06
C PRO A 146 22.90 10.47 9.78
N ASN A 147 23.04 9.75 8.66
CA ASN A 147 24.35 9.21 8.29
C ASN A 147 25.33 10.37 8.02
N LYS A 148 26.64 10.08 8.02
CA LYS A 148 27.67 11.12 7.85
C LYS A 148 27.45 11.98 6.60
N PHE A 149 26.97 11.37 5.51
CA PHE A 149 26.66 12.09 4.27
C PHE A 149 25.46 13.05 4.44
N ALA A 150 24.41 12.61 5.14
CA ALA A 150 23.24 13.44 5.39
C ALA A 150 23.57 14.67 6.26
N LEU A 151 24.47 14.52 7.24
CA LEU A 151 25.01 15.66 8.00
C LEU A 151 25.83 16.57 7.10
N PHE A 152 26.76 16.01 6.32
CA PHE A 152 27.59 16.77 5.39
C PHE A 152 26.76 17.60 4.39
N VAL A 153 25.73 16.99 3.79
CA VAL A 153 24.81 17.71 2.89
C VAL A 153 24.12 18.84 3.64
N LYS A 154 23.59 18.58 4.84
CA LYS A 154 22.90 19.60 5.64
C LYS A 154 23.80 20.80 5.92
N ASP A 155 25.05 20.56 6.28
CA ASP A 155 25.98 21.61 6.70
C ASP A 155 26.53 22.41 5.50
N ASN A 156 26.67 21.80 4.32
CA ASN A 156 27.34 22.42 3.17
C ASN A 156 26.38 22.92 2.07
N TYR A 157 25.14 22.46 2.03
CA TYR A 157 24.19 22.77 0.95
C TYR A 157 23.95 24.27 0.75
N GLY A 158 23.83 25.01 1.86
CA GLY A 158 23.57 26.45 1.82
C GLY A 158 24.72 27.27 1.22
N SER A 159 25.96 26.82 1.39
CA SER A 159 27.14 27.47 0.76
C SER A 159 27.18 27.14 -0.72
N VAL A 160 27.16 25.83 -1.05
CA VAL A 160 27.29 25.38 -2.45
C VAL A 160 26.20 25.99 -3.35
N LYS A 161 24.96 26.09 -2.86
CA LYS A 161 23.86 26.72 -3.61
C LYS A 161 24.04 28.24 -3.79
N ARG A 162 24.68 28.92 -2.83
CA ARG A 162 24.91 30.37 -2.89
C ARG A 162 26.09 30.71 -3.80
N ASP A 163 27.13 29.90 -3.76
CA ASP A 163 28.33 30.05 -4.57
C ASP A 163 28.06 29.69 -6.03
N ASN A 164 27.02 28.88 -6.28
CA ASN A 164 26.59 28.45 -7.60
C ASN A 164 25.14 28.88 -7.89
N LYS A 165 24.89 30.19 -8.00
CA LYS A 165 23.52 30.75 -8.15
C LYS A 165 22.72 30.24 -9.37
N ALA A 166 23.37 29.62 -10.36
CA ALA A 166 22.74 29.12 -11.58
C ALA A 166 22.52 27.60 -11.62
N VAL A 167 22.85 26.85 -10.56
CA VAL A 167 22.81 25.38 -10.60
C VAL A 167 21.53 24.80 -9.97
N THR A 168 21.06 23.68 -10.51
CA THR A 168 19.84 23.03 -10.02
C THR A 168 20.11 22.28 -8.71
N HIS A 169 19.05 21.89 -8.00
CA HIS A 169 19.18 21.01 -6.82
C HIS A 169 19.97 19.73 -7.13
N GLN A 170 19.76 19.15 -8.32
CA GLN A 170 20.46 17.94 -8.74
C GLN A 170 21.97 18.18 -8.90
N ASP A 171 22.35 19.36 -9.39
CA ASP A 171 23.76 19.74 -9.54
C ASP A 171 24.43 19.97 -8.18
N VAL A 172 23.74 20.65 -7.25
CA VAL A 172 24.23 20.82 -5.86
C VAL A 172 24.47 19.46 -5.19
N MET A 173 23.54 18.51 -5.35
CA MET A 173 23.69 17.16 -4.77
C MET A 173 24.85 16.40 -5.40
N ARG A 174 25.13 16.61 -6.70
CA ARG A 174 26.27 15.99 -7.39
C ARG A 174 27.61 16.53 -6.87
N ILE A 175 27.71 17.85 -6.71
CA ILE A 175 28.91 18.51 -6.14
C ILE A 175 29.18 17.98 -4.73
N LEU A 176 28.16 18.01 -3.86
CA LEU A 176 28.29 17.54 -2.48
C LEU A 176 28.63 16.05 -2.38
N SER A 177 28.14 15.21 -3.30
CA SER A 177 28.49 13.79 -3.37
C SER A 177 29.97 13.59 -3.70
N SER A 178 30.48 14.33 -4.70
CA SER A 178 31.88 14.30 -5.10
C SER A 178 32.82 14.82 -4.01
N ASP A 179 32.44 15.90 -3.32
CA ASP A 179 33.23 16.48 -2.24
C ASP A 179 33.28 15.57 -1.02
N PHE A 180 32.14 14.96 -0.64
CA PHE A 180 32.09 13.98 0.45
C PHE A 180 32.92 12.72 0.14
N ALA A 181 32.88 12.23 -1.11
CA ALA A 181 33.71 11.09 -1.52
C ALA A 181 35.21 11.42 -1.40
N ARG A 182 35.63 12.62 -1.85
CA ARG A 182 37.02 13.09 -1.77
C ARG A 182 37.51 13.22 -0.33
N GLN A 183 36.67 13.75 0.56
CA GLN A 183 37.04 13.89 1.98
C GLN A 183 37.17 12.52 2.67
N ASN A 184 36.31 11.56 2.36
CA ASN A 184 36.41 10.22 2.94
C ASN A 184 37.56 9.38 2.35
N SER A 185 37.96 9.59 1.09
CA SER A 185 39.14 8.93 0.51
C SER A 185 40.46 9.45 1.07
N ILE A 186 40.51 10.71 1.52
CA ILE A 186 41.70 11.29 2.18
C ILE A 186 41.80 10.82 3.64
N SER A 187 40.67 10.51 4.28
CA SER A 187 40.59 10.09 5.69
C SER A 187 40.89 8.62 5.95
N SER A 188 41.11 7.80 4.91
CA SER A 188 41.33 6.34 5.01
C SER A 188 42.79 5.91 4.80
N SER A 189 43.70 6.89 4.72
CA SER A 189 45.12 6.72 4.41
C SER A 189 46.04 7.15 5.57
N GLY A 190 45.51 7.27 6.79
CA GLY A 190 46.23 7.71 7.99
C GLY A 190 46.02 6.77 9.17
#